data_AF-A0A6B3HXQ1-F1
#
_entry.id   AF-A0A6B3HXQ1-F1
#
_cell.length_a   1.000
_cell.length_b   1.000
_cell.length_c   1.000
_cell.angle_alpha   90.00
_cell.angle_beta   90.00
_cell.angle_gamma   90.00
#
_symmetry.space_group_name_H-M   'P 1'
#
loop_
_entity.id
_entity.type
_entity.pdbx_description
1 polymer ?
#
loop_
_entity_poly.entity_id
_entity_poly.type
_entity_poly.pdbx_seq_one_letter_code
_entity_poly.pdbx_strand_id
1 'polypeptide(L)'
;GAGIPLVHGTPMPFDNYFDGTVPDFLWFERLLEDQGSGLNKPAAVIVETVQGEGGINVARAEWLRALQELCHRQDMLLIVDDI
;
A
#
# COMPACT_ATOMS: atom_id res chain seq x y z
N GLY A 1 -14.34 0.98 2.41
CA GLY A 1 -14.99 1.78 3.46
C GLY A 1 -16.32 2.35 2.99
N ALA A 2 -17.33 2.36 3.88
CA ALA A 2 -18.65 2.98 3.71
C ALA A 2 -19.61 2.43 2.62
N GLY A 3 -19.37 1.22 2.08
CA GLY A 3 -20.32 0.55 1.18
C GLY A 3 -20.40 1.14 -0.24
N ILE A 4 -19.56 2.12 -0.57
CA ILE A 4 -19.41 2.67 -1.92
C ILE A 4 -18.16 2.05 -2.57
N PRO A 5 -18.26 1.53 -3.81
CA PRO A 5 -17.11 1.02 -4.52
C PRO A 5 -16.04 2.11 -4.73
N LEU A 6 -14.80 1.81 -4.34
CA LEU A 6 -13.64 2.64 -4.66
C LEU A 6 -13.21 2.36 -6.11
N VAL A 7 -13.96 2.92 -7.07
CA VAL A 7 -13.76 2.70 -8.52
C VAL A 7 -12.41 3.18 -9.07
N HIS A 8 -11.64 3.93 -8.27
CA HIS A 8 -10.29 4.41 -8.60
C HIS A 8 -9.22 3.95 -7.61
N GLY A 9 -9.58 3.06 -6.69
CA GLY A 9 -8.63 2.42 -5.79
C GLY A 9 -8.18 1.07 -6.34
N THR A 10 -6.90 0.76 -6.19
CA THR A 10 -6.39 -0.60 -6.38
C THR A 10 -5.89 -1.10 -5.03
N PRO A 11 -6.45 -2.19 -4.48
CA PRO A 11 -5.95 -2.74 -3.23
C PRO A 11 -4.53 -3.26 -3.41
N MET A 12 -3.70 -3.05 -2.39
CA MET A 12 -2.32 -3.53 -2.35
C MET A 12 -2.09 -4.42 -1.13
N PRO A 13 -1.14 -5.37 -1.21
CA PRO A 13 -0.72 -6.15 -0.05
C PRO A 13 -0.33 -5.24 1.12
N PHE A 14 -0.83 -5.57 2.32
CA PHE A 14 -0.43 -4.91 3.57
C PHE A 14 0.89 -5.47 4.09
N ASP A 15 1.37 -4.93 5.20
CA ASP A 15 2.57 -5.41 5.87
C ASP A 15 2.55 -6.93 6.11
N ASN A 16 3.68 -7.58 5.83
CA ASN A 16 3.93 -9.00 6.01
C ASN A 16 2.93 -9.93 5.28
N TYR A 17 2.31 -9.47 4.20
CA TYR A 17 1.29 -10.24 3.44
C TYR A 17 1.77 -11.62 2.95
N PHE A 18 3.07 -11.77 2.70
CA PHE A 18 3.70 -13.02 2.27
C PHE A 18 4.55 -13.68 3.37
N ASP A 19 4.23 -13.46 4.64
CA ASP A 19 4.88 -14.11 5.80
C ASP A 19 6.41 -13.95 5.82
N GLY A 20 6.92 -12.81 5.37
CA GLY A 20 8.36 -12.51 5.29
C GLY A 20 9.13 -13.36 4.27
N THR A 21 8.45 -14.19 3.48
CA THR A 21 9.07 -15.01 2.43
C THR A 21 9.42 -14.19 1.18
N VAL A 22 8.81 -13.01 1.04
CA VAL A 22 8.99 -12.08 -0.07
C VAL A 22 9.28 -10.69 0.49
N PRO A 23 10.17 -9.89 -0.14
CA PRO A 23 10.37 -8.51 0.26
C PRO A 23 9.06 -7.71 0.20
N ASP A 24 8.84 -6.87 1.21
CA ASP A 24 7.57 -6.19 1.49
C ASP A 24 6.95 -5.45 0.28
N PHE A 25 7.77 -4.81 -0.54
CA PHE A 25 7.30 -4.00 -1.68
C PHE A 25 7.57 -4.63 -3.04
N LEU A 26 8.11 -5.86 -3.12
CA LEU A 26 8.47 -6.46 -4.41
C LEU A 26 7.27 -6.50 -5.38
N TRP A 27 6.10 -6.87 -4.86
CA TRP A 27 4.86 -6.89 -5.65
C TRP A 27 4.47 -5.49 -6.11
N PHE A 28 4.50 -4.51 -5.20
CA PHE A 28 4.05 -3.16 -5.49
C PHE A 28 4.99 -2.46 -6.49
N GLU A 29 6.31 -2.56 -6.27
CA GLU A 29 7.32 -2.05 -7.21
C GLU A 29 7.18 -2.69 -8.58
N ARG A 30 6.94 -4.01 -8.65
CA ARG A 30 6.73 -4.69 -9.93
C ARG A 30 5.51 -4.15 -10.67
N LEU A 31 4.41 -3.86 -9.97
CA LEU A 31 3.22 -3.27 -10.59
C LEU A 31 3.46 -1.83 -11.08
N LEU A 32 4.25 -1.04 -10.35
CA LEU A 32 4.55 0.35 -10.71
C LEU A 32 5.52 0.45 -11.90
N GLU A 33 6.48 -0.48 -12.00
CA GLU A 33 7.55 -0.43 -13.01
C GLU A 33 7.20 -1.17 -14.30
N ASP A 34 6.31 -2.16 -14.24
CA ASP A 34 5.91 -2.95 -15.41
C ASP A 34 4.83 -2.23 -16.22
N GLN A 35 5.19 -1.75 -17.42
CA GLN A 35 4.27 -1.05 -18.32
C GLN A 35 3.06 -1.91 -18.75
N GLY A 36 3.15 -3.24 -18.61
CA GLY A 36 2.06 -4.18 -18.89
C GLY A 36 1.23 -4.58 -17.67
N SER A 37 1.50 -4.03 -16.47
CA SER A 37 0.84 -4.44 -15.22
C SER A 37 -0.66 -4.13 -15.17
N GLY A 38 -1.11 -3.17 -15.99
CA GLY A 38 -2.46 -2.63 -15.94
C GLY A 38 -2.69 -1.63 -14.79
N LEU A 39 -1.67 -1.34 -13.97
CA LEU A 39 -1.72 -0.31 -12.95
C LEU A 39 -1.32 1.04 -13.56
N ASN A 40 -2.26 1.99 -13.58
CA ASN A 40 -1.91 3.38 -13.84
C ASN A 40 -1.09 3.95 -12.68
N LYS A 41 -0.13 4.84 -12.97
CA LYS A 41 0.64 5.52 -11.93
C LYS A 41 -0.33 6.17 -10.91
N PRO A 42 -0.35 5.72 -9.65
CA PRO A 42 -1.21 6.30 -8.64
C PRO A 42 -0.77 7.72 -8.30
N ALA A 43 -1.72 8.58 -7.91
CA ALA A 43 -1.39 9.90 -7.35
C ALA A 43 -0.99 9.80 -5.86
N ALA A 44 -1.52 8.79 -5.16
CA ALA A 44 -1.30 8.61 -3.73
C ALA A 44 -1.49 7.14 -3.32
N VAL A 45 -0.90 6.79 -2.18
CA VAL A 45 -1.25 5.62 -1.38
C VAL A 45 -1.99 6.09 -0.13
N ILE A 46 -3.07 5.40 0.22
CA ILE A 46 -3.77 5.57 1.51
C ILE A 46 -3.56 4.31 2.35
N VAL A 47 -3.24 4.49 3.64
CA VAL A 47 -3.00 3.37 4.56
C VAL A 47 -3.47 3.69 5.97
N GLU A 48 -4.11 2.70 6.60
CA GLU A 48 -4.35 2.67 8.04
C GLU A 48 -3.14 2.04 8.72
N THR A 49 -2.53 2.70 9.71
CA THR A 49 -1.37 2.14 10.43
C THR A 49 -1.74 0.93 11.30
N VAL A 50 -3.00 0.90 11.73
CA VAL A 50 -3.63 -0.22 12.42
C VAL A 50 -4.95 -0.50 11.71
N GLN A 51 -5.02 -1.61 10.97
CA GLN A 51 -6.27 -2.00 10.31
C GLN A 51 -7.18 -2.68 11.32
N GLY A 52 -8.44 -2.25 11.38
CA GLY A 52 -9.47 -2.83 12.25
C GLY A 52 -10.42 -3.80 11.55
N GLU A 53 -10.60 -3.67 10.22
CA GLU A 53 -11.48 -4.56 9.45
C GLU A 53 -10.81 -5.94 9.29
N GLY A 54 -11.36 -6.96 9.93
CA GLY A 54 -10.87 -8.36 9.85
C GLY A 54 -9.91 -8.81 10.96
N GLY A 55 -9.64 -7.96 11.95
CA GLY A 55 -8.71 -8.19 13.05
C GLY A 55 -7.90 -6.93 13.37
N ILE A 56 -7.07 -6.94 14.43
CA ILE A 56 -6.12 -5.84 14.68
C ILE A 56 -4.81 -6.20 13.99
N ASN A 57 -4.55 -5.58 12.82
CA ASN A 57 -3.30 -5.74 12.09
C ASN A 57 -2.47 -4.46 12.22
N VAL A 58 -1.37 -4.52 12.94
CA VAL A 58 -0.48 -3.38 13.18
C VAL A 58 0.66 -3.42 12.18
N ALA A 59 0.81 -2.36 11.38
CA ALA A 59 1.96 -2.21 10.50
C ALA A 59 3.25 -2.03 11.33
N ARG A 60 4.30 -2.75 10.95
CA ARG A 60 5.64 -2.55 11.49
C ARG A 60 6.16 -1.16 11.13
N ALA A 61 6.86 -0.52 12.05
CA ALA A 61 7.36 0.84 11.86
C ALA A 61 8.35 0.95 10.68
N GLU A 62 9.19 -0.08 10.48
CA GLU A 62 10.09 -0.16 9.33
C GLU A 62 9.34 -0.26 8.00
N TRP A 63 8.19 -0.94 7.97
CA TRP A 63 7.37 -1.07 6.78
C TRP A 63 6.74 0.27 6.40
N LEU A 64 6.19 1.01 7.38
CA LEU A 64 5.62 2.35 7.14
C LEU A 64 6.66 3.35 6.62
N ARG A 65 7.89 3.31 7.15
CA ARG A 65 9.00 4.15 6.65
C ARG A 65 9.36 3.79 5.21
N ALA A 66 9.48 2.50 4.91
CA ALA A 66 9.77 2.04 3.56
C ALA A 66 8.64 2.35 2.57
N LEU A 67 7.37 2.32 3.01
CA LEU A 67 6.24 2.77 2.20
C LEU A 67 6.33 4.27 1.87
N GLN A 68 6.67 5.10 2.85
CA GLN A 68 6.89 6.53 2.65
C GLN A 68 8.03 6.80 1.65
N GLU A 69 9.14 6.08 1.79
CA GLU A 69 10.26 6.17 0.85
C GLU A 69 9.86 5.75 -0.56
N LEU A 70 9.10 4.66 -0.72
CA LEU A 70 8.59 4.20 -2.01
C LEU A 70 7.71 5.28 -2.66
N CYS A 71 6.75 5.83 -1.91
CA CYS A 71 5.88 6.89 -2.42
C CYS A 71 6.69 8.10 -2.88
N HIS A 72 7.69 8.52 -2.10
CA HIS A 72 8.57 9.63 -2.46
C HIS A 72 9.39 9.34 -3.73
N ARG A 73 9.99 8.14 -3.87
CA ARG A 73 10.74 7.75 -5.09
C ARG A 73 9.87 7.76 -6.34
N GLN A 74 8.59 7.43 -6.18
CA GLN A 74 7.63 7.29 -7.28
C GLN A 74 6.82 8.57 -7.52
N ASP A 75 7.10 9.66 -6.78
CA ASP A 75 6.35 10.92 -6.87
C ASP A 75 4.83 10.69 -6.65
N MET A 76 4.53 9.99 -5.55
CA MET A 76 3.18 9.72 -5.04
C MET A 76 3.04 10.29 -3.63
N LEU A 77 1.85 10.78 -3.28
CA LEU A 77 1.55 11.17 -1.90
C LEU A 77 1.36 9.93 -1.02
N LEU A 78 1.74 10.04 0.25
CA LEU A 78 1.33 9.08 1.28
C LEU A 78 0.27 9.74 2.16
N ILE A 79 -0.91 9.14 2.22
CA ILE A 79 -2.02 9.53 3.08
C ILE A 79 -2.12 8.49 4.19
N VAL A 80 -1.99 8.94 5.43
CA VAL A 80 -2.27 8.10 6.60
C VAL A 80 -3.71 8.35 7.01
N ASP A 81 -4.51 7.28 7.03
CA ASP A 81 -5.88 7.29 7.54
C ASP A 81 -5.83 6.92 9.03
N ASP A 82 -6.05 7.92 9.88
CA ASP A 82 -6.00 7.83 11.36
C ASP A 82 -7.19 8.64 11.93
N ILE A 83 -8.39 8.20 11.56
CA ILE A 83 -9.69 8.79 11.97
C ILE A 83 -10.01 8.52 13.45
#